data_AF-E3N9F1-F1
#
_entry.id   AF-E3N9F1-F1
#
_cell.length_a   1.000
_cell.length_b   1.000
_cell.length_c   1.000
_cell.angle_alpha   90.00
_cell.angle_beta   90.00
_cell.angle_gamma   90.00
#
_symmetry.space_group_name_H-M   'P 1'
#
loop_
_entity.id
_entity.type
_entity.pdbx_description
1 polymer ?
#
loop_
_entity_poly.entity_id
_entity_poly.type
_entity_poly.pdbx_seq_one_letter_code
_entity_poly.pdbx_strand_id
1 'polypeptide(L)'
;MPGSRKSEFHATLIFTHSISQKQFNQFVKHWIRGSNPRLQHMILSIDIIDFACGEVYLNGIRWTVMKEEAKQKFREKYRLSFVNMIQIKRKDGTTSVIATEESENIHFIVLD
;
A
#
# COMPACT_ATOMS: atom_id res chain seq x y z
N MET A 1 1.89 -17.18 -26.95
CA MET A 1 1.20 -15.90 -26.63
C MET A 1 0.22 -16.15 -25.49
N PRO A 2 0.51 -15.78 -24.23
CA PRO A 2 -0.49 -15.79 -23.17
C PRO A 2 -1.02 -14.37 -22.91
N GLY A 3 -2.33 -14.32 -22.73
CA GLY A 3 -3.17 -13.13 -22.78
C GLY A 3 -2.85 -12.05 -21.74
N SER A 4 -3.03 -10.82 -22.21
CA SER A 4 -3.14 -9.61 -21.40
C SER A 4 -4.27 -9.78 -20.38
N ARG A 5 -3.92 -10.14 -19.14
CA ARG A 5 -4.83 -9.99 -18.00
C ARG A 5 -5.05 -8.50 -17.78
N LYS A 6 -6.26 -8.01 -18.10
CA LYS A 6 -6.73 -6.67 -17.75
C LYS A 6 -6.62 -6.49 -16.23
N SER A 7 -6.22 -5.29 -15.80
CA SER A 7 -5.87 -4.93 -14.43
C SER A 7 -6.92 -5.36 -13.39
N GLU A 8 -6.47 -6.07 -12.35
CA GLU A 8 -7.24 -6.70 -11.26
C GLU A 8 -7.86 -5.69 -10.27
N PHE A 9 -7.92 -4.40 -10.61
CA PHE A 9 -8.44 -3.34 -9.75
C PHE A 9 -9.54 -2.55 -10.47
N HIS A 10 -10.73 -2.53 -9.89
CA HIS A 10 -11.90 -1.78 -10.36
C HIS A 10 -11.95 -0.34 -9.81
N ALA A 11 -11.25 -0.06 -8.72
CA ALA A 11 -11.15 1.28 -8.12
C ALA A 11 -9.70 1.61 -7.76
N THR A 12 -9.04 2.34 -8.68
CA THR A 12 -7.65 2.79 -8.55
C THR A 12 -7.57 4.30 -8.42
N LEU A 13 -6.77 4.78 -7.45
CA LEU A 13 -6.47 6.20 -7.25
C LEU A 13 -4.98 6.44 -7.49
N ILE A 14 -4.64 7.40 -8.35
CA ILE A 14 -3.25 7.75 -8.66
C ILE A 14 -3.02 9.20 -8.31
N PHE A 15 -2.08 9.46 -7.41
CA PHE A 15 -1.64 10.81 -7.06
C PHE A 15 -0.49 11.23 -7.98
N THR A 16 -0.64 12.38 -8.62
CA THR A 16 0.40 12.95 -9.51
C THR A 16 1.38 13.86 -8.78
N HIS A 17 1.03 14.27 -7.56
CA HIS A 17 1.87 15.08 -6.69
C HIS A 17 2.15 14.28 -5.41
N SER A 18 3.35 14.46 -4.89
CA SER A 18 3.75 13.87 -3.63
C SER A 18 2.90 14.40 -2.47
N ILE A 19 2.73 13.57 -1.45
CA ILE A 19 2.09 13.98 -0.19
C ILE A 19 3.07 13.82 0.97
N SER A 20 2.85 14.55 2.05
CA SER A 20 3.64 14.37 3.27
C SER A 20 3.34 13.03 3.94
N GLN A 21 4.34 12.52 4.68
CA GLN A 21 4.19 11.35 5.55
C GLN A 21 3.00 11.49 6.52
N LYS A 22 2.76 12.70 7.04
CA LYS A 22 1.65 13.00 7.95
C LYS A 22 0.29 12.86 7.26
N GLN A 23 0.15 13.34 6.03
CA GLN A 23 -1.06 13.17 5.24
C GLN A 23 -1.34 11.69 4.96
N PHE A 24 -0.30 10.93 4.60
CA PHE A 24 -0.45 9.48 4.42
C PHE A 24 -0.88 8.77 5.71
N ASN A 25 -0.23 9.07 6.84
CA ASN A 25 -0.60 8.51 8.15
C ASN A 25 -2.07 8.78 8.50
N GLN A 26 -2.53 10.01 8.27
CA GLN A 26 -3.91 10.41 8.49
C GLN A 26 -4.86 9.64 7.57
N PHE A 27 -4.53 9.53 6.29
CA PHE A 27 -5.29 8.70 5.33
C PHE A 27 -5.43 7.26 5.85
N VAL A 28 -4.34 6.60 6.25
CA VAL A 28 -4.40 5.21 6.74
C VAL A 28 -5.25 5.11 8.01
N LYS A 29 -5.15 6.07 8.94
CA LYS A 29 -5.99 6.15 10.14
C LYS A 29 -7.48 6.29 9.84
N HIS A 30 -7.85 7.01 8.78
CA HIS A 30 -9.24 7.13 8.32
C HIS A 30 -9.70 5.86 7.61
N TRP A 31 -8.86 5.28 6.74
CA TRP A 31 -9.16 4.02 6.07
C TRP A 31 -9.39 2.88 7.07
N ILE A 32 -8.56 2.75 8.11
CA ILE A 32 -8.74 1.78 9.20
C ILE A 32 -10.09 1.96 9.90
N ARG A 33 -10.61 3.19 9.96
CA ARG A 33 -11.92 3.51 10.56
C ARG A 33 -13.11 3.28 9.61
N GLY A 34 -12.88 2.83 8.38
CA GLY A 34 -13.93 2.50 7.41
C GLY A 34 -14.11 3.51 6.27
N SER A 35 -13.28 4.57 6.20
CA SER A 35 -13.31 5.49 5.06
C SER A 35 -12.87 4.79 3.76
N ASN A 36 -13.41 5.26 2.64
CA ASN A 36 -13.10 4.75 1.30
C ASN A 36 -13.35 3.23 1.14
N PRO A 37 -14.56 2.72 1.42
CA PRO A 37 -14.85 1.28 1.40
C PRO A 37 -14.68 0.64 0.02
N ARG A 38 -14.75 1.44 -1.05
CA ARG A 38 -14.57 0.99 -2.44
C ARG A 38 -13.12 1.03 -2.93
N LEU A 39 -12.19 1.57 -2.15
CA LEU A 39 -10.79 1.67 -2.58
C LEU A 39 -10.19 0.28 -2.68
N GLN A 40 -9.59 -0.05 -3.83
CA GLN A 40 -8.89 -1.31 -4.04
C GLN A 40 -7.39 -1.09 -4.24
N HIS A 41 -6.99 -0.03 -4.92
CA HIS A 41 -5.59 0.30 -5.14
C HIS A 41 -5.37 1.81 -5.11
N MET A 42 -4.32 2.26 -4.44
CA MET A 42 -3.85 3.64 -4.51
C MET A 42 -2.34 3.66 -4.73
N ILE A 43 -1.89 4.50 -5.66
CA ILE A 43 -0.49 4.76 -5.95
C ILE A 43 -0.22 6.22 -5.63
N LEU A 44 0.83 6.48 -4.86
CA LEU A 44 1.27 7.83 -4.56
C LEU A 44 2.79 7.88 -4.35
N SER A 45 3.35 9.06 -4.56
CA SER A 45 4.68 9.40 -4.03
C SER A 45 4.52 10.06 -2.67
N ILE A 46 5.45 9.80 -1.75
CA ILE A 46 5.55 10.55 -0.50
C ILE A 46 6.77 11.45 -0.60
N ASP A 47 6.67 12.70 -0.13
CA ASP A 47 7.86 13.56 0.01
C ASP A 47 8.80 12.94 1.04
N ILE A 48 9.89 12.35 0.56
CA ILE A 48 10.81 11.55 1.36
C ILE A 48 12.00 12.40 1.76
N ILE A 49 12.06 12.68 3.06
CA ILE A 49 13.32 13.05 3.72
C ILE A 49 13.83 11.88 4.58
N ASP A 50 12.96 10.95 5.01
CA ASP A 50 13.32 9.84 5.90
C ASP A 50 12.38 8.63 5.72
N PHE A 51 12.50 7.90 4.60
CA PHE A 51 11.71 6.68 4.36
C PHE A 51 12.19 5.48 5.19
N ALA A 52 13.42 5.55 5.74
CA ALA A 52 14.14 4.41 6.31
C ALA A 52 13.45 3.74 7.51
N CYS A 53 12.45 4.36 8.13
CA CYS A 53 11.67 3.75 9.19
C CYS A 53 10.18 3.97 8.96
N GLY A 54 9.46 2.90 8.61
CA GLY A 54 7.99 2.86 8.59
C GLY A 54 7.34 3.34 9.90
N GLU A 55 8.12 3.49 10.97
CA GLU A 55 7.75 4.14 12.23
C GLU A 55 7.17 5.55 12.07
N VAL A 56 7.67 6.37 11.13
CA VAL A 56 7.23 7.77 11.04
C VAL A 56 5.87 7.89 10.34
N TYR A 57 5.71 7.31 9.15
CA TYR A 57 4.45 7.43 8.38
C TYR A 57 3.35 6.46 8.85
N LEU A 58 3.65 5.45 9.67
CA LEU A 58 2.64 4.60 10.34
C LEU A 58 2.58 4.79 11.85
N ASN A 59 3.04 5.94 12.35
CA ASN A 59 2.97 6.24 13.78
C ASN A 59 1.55 6.04 14.35
N GLY A 60 1.47 5.25 15.43
CA GLY A 60 0.22 4.89 16.11
C GLY A 60 -0.68 3.91 15.34
N ILE A 61 -0.15 3.22 14.34
CA ILE A 61 -0.87 2.20 13.56
C ILE A 61 -0.19 0.85 13.80
N ARG A 62 -0.98 -0.18 14.12
CA ARG A 62 -0.47 -1.55 14.20
C ARG A 62 -0.31 -2.12 12.79
N TRP A 63 0.90 -2.56 12.48
CA TRP A 63 1.25 -3.18 11.21
C TRP A 63 2.08 -4.45 11.46
N THR A 64 2.29 -5.24 10.42
CA THR A 64 3.12 -6.46 10.48
C THR A 64 3.88 -6.63 9.17
N VAL A 65 5.16 -7.00 9.25
CA VAL A 65 5.96 -7.32 8.05
C VAL A 65 5.43 -8.59 7.41
N MET A 66 5.30 -8.61 6.10
CA MET A 66 4.96 -9.84 5.37
C MET A 66 6.11 -10.85 5.43
N LYS A 67 5.80 -12.15 5.55
CA LYS A 67 6.80 -13.22 5.40
C LYS A 67 7.36 -13.21 3.97
N GLU A 68 8.63 -13.53 3.78
CA GLU A 68 9.28 -13.50 2.46
C GLU A 68 8.57 -14.36 1.40
N GLU A 69 8.08 -15.55 1.78
CA GLU A 69 7.28 -16.40 0.88
C GLU A 69 6.01 -15.69 0.38
N ALA A 70 5.35 -14.93 1.27
CA ALA A 70 4.16 -14.16 0.90
C ALA A 70 4.54 -12.95 0.04
N LYS A 71 5.67 -12.28 0.33
CA LYS A 71 6.20 -11.20 -0.51
C LYS A 71 6.50 -11.69 -1.92
N GLN A 72 7.12 -12.87 -2.06
CA GLN A 72 7.44 -13.45 -3.37
C GLN A 72 6.16 -13.71 -4.19
N LYS A 73 5.17 -14.40 -3.62
CA LYS A 73 3.87 -14.62 -4.27
C LYS A 73 3.19 -13.31 -4.67
N PHE A 74 3.30 -12.28 -3.83
CA PHE A 74 2.76 -10.96 -4.12
C PHE A 74 3.47 -10.28 -5.30
N ARG A 75 4.81 -10.30 -5.32
CA ARG A 75 5.62 -9.79 -6.45
C ARG A 75 5.25 -10.50 -7.75
N GLU A 76 5.08 -11.82 -7.72
CA GLU A 76 4.67 -12.62 -8.87
C GLU A 76 3.26 -12.25 -9.37
N LYS A 77 2.31 -12.07 -8.44
CA LYS A 77 0.92 -11.71 -8.76
C LYS A 77 0.84 -10.34 -9.45
N TYR A 78 1.47 -9.34 -8.88
CA TYR A 78 1.37 -7.95 -9.37
C TYR A 78 2.44 -7.56 -10.38
N ARG A 79 3.49 -8.37 -10.55
CA ARG A 79 4.64 -8.12 -11.44
C ARG A 79 5.34 -6.79 -11.14
N LEU A 80 5.43 -6.43 -9.86
CA LEU A 80 6.03 -5.19 -9.35
C LEU A 80 7.21 -5.49 -8.44
N SER A 81 8.27 -4.69 -8.57
CA SER A 81 9.53 -4.82 -7.82
C SER A 81 9.49 -4.02 -6.52
N PHE A 82 8.80 -4.56 -5.53
CA PHE A 82 8.68 -3.93 -4.22
C PHE A 82 9.85 -4.26 -3.30
N VAL A 83 10.39 -3.24 -2.64
CA VAL A 83 11.46 -3.31 -1.64
C VAL A 83 10.90 -3.74 -0.29
N ASN A 84 9.84 -3.09 0.18
CA ASN A 84 9.20 -3.40 1.45
C ASN A 84 7.71 -3.69 1.27
N MET A 85 7.18 -4.57 2.12
CA MET A 85 5.77 -4.89 2.16
C MET A 85 5.33 -5.15 3.59
N ILE A 86 4.33 -4.39 4.01
CA ILE A 86 3.74 -4.49 5.34
C ILE A 86 2.23 -4.59 5.22
N GLN A 87 1.63 -5.27 6.18
CA GLN A 87 0.19 -5.45 6.26
C GLN A 87 -0.39 -4.61 7.39
N ILE A 88 -1.56 -4.04 7.12
CA ILE A 88 -2.45 -3.41 8.09
C ILE A 88 -3.83 -4.01 7.99
N LYS A 89 -4.61 -3.90 9.07
CA LYS A 89 -5.96 -4.42 9.14
C LYS A 89 -6.95 -3.30 9.46
N ARG A 90 -7.99 -3.18 8.64
CA ARG A 90 -9.14 -2.31 8.88
C ARG A 90 -9.99 -2.88 10.02
N LYS A 91 -10.78 -2.03 10.68
CA LYS A 91 -11.63 -2.43 11.80
C LYS A 91 -12.63 -3.54 11.47
N ASP A 92 -13.11 -3.60 10.24
CA ASP A 92 -14.03 -4.64 9.74
C ASP A 92 -13.32 -5.95 9.34
N GLY A 93 -12.00 -6.00 9.47
CA GLY A 93 -11.20 -7.17 9.17
C GLY A 93 -10.56 -7.19 7.79
N THR A 94 -10.91 -6.26 6.89
CA THR A 94 -10.27 -6.13 5.58
C THR A 94 -8.77 -5.86 5.73
N THR A 95 -7.96 -6.55 4.94
CA THR A 95 -6.49 -6.41 4.99
C THR A 95 -6.02 -5.51 3.86
N SER A 96 -5.01 -4.68 4.12
CA SER A 96 -4.30 -3.97 3.06
C SER A 96 -2.80 -4.19 3.17
N VAL A 97 -2.14 -4.28 2.02
CA VAL A 97 -0.70 -4.27 1.86
C VAL A 97 -0.27 -2.87 1.46
N ILE A 98 0.68 -2.33 2.22
CA ILE A 98 1.45 -1.15 1.83
C ILE A 98 2.78 -1.67 1.31
N ALA A 99 2.98 -1.53 0.01
CA ALA A 99 4.19 -1.94 -0.69
C ALA A 99 4.93 -0.73 -1.22
N THR A 100 6.25 -0.73 -1.14
CA THR A 100 7.07 0.41 -1.57
C THR A 100 8.08 -0.02 -2.61
N GLU A 101 8.21 0.78 -3.66
CA GLU A 101 9.17 0.56 -4.74
C GLU A 101 10.49 1.29 -4.47
N GLU A 102 11.53 0.93 -5.23
CA GLU A 102 12.81 1.67 -5.25
C GLU A 102 12.63 3.11 -5.75
N SER A 103 11.61 3.33 -6.60
CA SER A 103 11.20 4.63 -7.13
C SER A 103 10.51 5.54 -6.12
N GLU A 104 10.51 5.15 -4.83
CA GLU A 104 9.88 5.87 -3.73
C GLU A 104 8.34 5.97 -3.80
N ASN A 105 7.73 5.25 -4.76
CA ASN A 105 6.28 5.12 -4.84
C ASN A 105 5.75 4.13 -3.81
N ILE A 106 4.62 4.51 -3.20
CA ILE A 106 3.85 3.66 -2.31
C ILE A 106 2.62 3.15 -3.02
N HIS A 107 2.43 1.84 -2.94
CA HIS A 107 1.27 1.11 -3.38
C HIS A 107 0.48 0.68 -2.15
N PHE A 108 -0.70 1.26 -1.99
CA PHE A 108 -1.69 0.85 -0.99
C PHE A 108 -2.70 -0.07 -1.68
N ILE A 109 -2.63 -1.38 -1.42
CA ILE A 109 -3.41 -2.41 -2.10
C ILE A 109 -4.32 -3.06 -1.07
N VAL A 110 -5.63 -3.04 -1.30
CA VAL A 110 -6.61 -3.73 -0.46
C VAL A 110 -6.74 -5.16 -0.94
N LEU A 111 -6.65 -6.12 -0.02
CA LEU A 111 -6.84 -7.54 -0.30
C LEU A 111 -8.31 -7.89 -0.08
N ASP A 112 -8.95 -8.33 -1.16
CA ASP A 112 -10.29 -8.92 -1.19
C ASP A 112 -10.26 -10.45 -1.12
#